data_AF-A0A1S6HQH0-F1
#
_entry.id   AF-A0A1S6HQH0-F1
#
_cell.length_a   1.000
_cell.length_b   1.000
_cell.length_c   1.000
_cell.angle_alpha   90.00
_cell.angle_beta   90.00
_cell.angle_gamma   90.00
#
_symmetry.space_group_name_H-M   'P 1'
#
loop_
_entity.id
_entity.type
_entity.pdbx_description
1 polymer ?
#
loop_
_entity_poly.entity_id
_entity_poly.type
_entity_poly.pdbx_seq_one_letter_code
_entity_poly.pdbx_strand_id
1 'polypeptide(L)'
;MADFSPRNKFRLKAWPILFSLLAVVILVFGLHYYHLSEDGIDLVCTGSSYGEDASDDLDLTLTLETKAKLVTLNYQFYRKDSPLGKITFRGVLDTLDVANLTYRFLIDAGEFQLSFGQNAIPPHMSSIIDSAKWALEHSKIANLDLQIIEMNNAEGYAVIQFNPGNGIWICELD
;
A
#
# COMPACT_ATOMS: atom_id res chain seq x y z
N MET A 1 7.25 67.36 -47.05
CA MET A 1 8.09 66.15 -47.07
C MET A 1 8.81 66.03 -45.75
N ALA A 2 8.48 64.99 -44.99
CA ALA A 2 9.22 64.30 -43.92
C ALA A 2 8.21 63.86 -42.86
N ASP A 3 7.94 62.56 -42.91
CA ASP A 3 6.99 61.79 -42.11
C ASP A 3 7.77 60.99 -41.05
N PHE A 4 7.01 60.39 -40.14
CA PHE A 4 7.29 59.27 -39.23
C PHE A 4 7.71 59.53 -37.77
N SER A 5 6.68 59.42 -36.91
CA SER A 5 6.53 58.50 -35.75
C SER A 5 7.70 58.34 -34.76
N PRO A 6 7.42 58.46 -33.45
CA PRO A 6 7.45 57.21 -32.68
C PRO A 6 6.47 57.18 -31.49
N ARG A 7 5.89 56.00 -31.24
CA ARG A 7 6.09 55.22 -30.00
C ARG A 7 4.96 54.19 -29.86
N ASN A 8 5.35 52.93 -30.10
CA ASN A 8 4.58 51.73 -29.80
C ASN A 8 3.93 51.81 -28.41
N LYS A 9 2.60 51.95 -28.38
CA LYS A 9 1.79 51.61 -27.20
C LYS A 9 1.37 50.14 -27.30
N PHE A 10 2.35 49.23 -27.26
CA PHE A 10 2.05 47.84 -26.92
C PHE A 10 1.93 47.74 -25.40
N ARG A 11 0.81 48.24 -24.88
CA ARG A 11 0.38 48.02 -23.50
C ARG A 11 -0.15 46.57 -23.45
N LEU A 12 0.76 45.59 -23.59
CA LEU A 12 0.44 44.19 -23.39
C LEU A 12 -0.15 44.09 -21.99
N LYS A 13 -1.44 43.80 -21.90
CA LYS A 13 -2.10 43.43 -20.65
C LYS A 13 -1.37 42.16 -20.19
N ALA A 14 -0.43 42.31 -19.26
CA ALA A 14 0.32 41.18 -18.68
C ALA A 14 -0.60 40.25 -17.85
N TRP A 15 -1.77 40.75 -17.46
CA TRP A 15 -2.75 40.04 -16.65
C TRP A 15 -3.26 38.72 -17.25
N PRO A 16 -3.71 38.64 -18.52
CA PRO A 16 -4.09 37.37 -19.16
C PRO A 16 -2.92 36.38 -19.27
N ILE A 17 -1.68 36.86 -19.41
CA ILE A 17 -0.49 35.99 -19.48
C ILE A 17 -0.26 35.35 -18.11
N LEU A 18 -0.39 36.13 -17.02
CA LEU A 18 -0.25 35.64 -15.66
C LEU A 18 -1.31 34.58 -15.30
N PHE A 19 -2.58 34.81 -15.66
CA PHE A 19 -3.65 33.84 -15.44
C PHE A 19 -3.47 32.57 -16.27
N SER A 20 -3.01 32.69 -17.52
CA SER A 20 -2.69 31.55 -18.37
C SER A 20 -1.59 30.69 -17.74
N LEU A 21 -0.50 31.32 -17.28
CA LEU A 21 0.58 30.62 -16.57
C LEU A 21 0.08 29.96 -15.29
N LEU A 22 -0.72 30.65 -14.48
CA LEU A 22 -1.29 30.08 -13.26
C LEU A 22 -2.17 28.86 -13.55
N ALA A 23 -3.02 28.93 -14.59
CA ALA A 23 -3.86 27.82 -14.99
C ALA A 23 -3.05 26.61 -15.45
N VAL A 24 -1.98 26.82 -16.23
CA VAL A 24 -1.05 25.75 -16.62
C VAL A 24 -0.39 25.13 -15.40
N VAL A 25 0.08 25.94 -14.44
CA VAL A 25 0.68 25.45 -13.19
C VAL A 25 -0.32 24.62 -12.40
N ILE A 26 -1.54 25.11 -12.17
CA ILE A 26 -2.60 24.36 -11.47
C ILE A 26 -2.91 23.04 -12.19
N LEU A 27 -2.95 23.05 -13.52
CA LEU A 27 -3.27 21.86 -14.30
C LEU A 27 -2.14 20.82 -14.23
N VAL A 28 -0.88 21.26 -14.30
CA VAL A 28 0.28 20.37 -14.14
C VAL A 28 0.33 19.79 -12.72
N PHE A 29 0.17 20.62 -11.68
CA PHE A 29 0.14 20.14 -10.30
C PHE A 29 -1.06 19.23 -10.02
N GLY A 30 -2.24 19.56 -10.58
CA GLY A 30 -3.45 18.76 -10.45
C GLY A 30 -3.32 17.40 -11.12
N LEU A 31 -2.78 17.34 -12.34
CA LEU A 31 -2.51 16.08 -13.03
C LEU A 31 -1.44 15.26 -12.31
N HIS A 32 -0.37 15.91 -11.83
CA HIS A 32 0.70 15.21 -11.13
C HIS A 32 0.21 14.61 -9.81
N TYR A 33 -0.61 15.36 -9.05
CA TYR A 33 -1.25 14.87 -7.83
C TYR A 33 -2.20 13.70 -8.12
N TYR A 34 -2.97 13.78 -9.20
CA TYR A 34 -3.88 12.69 -9.58
C TYR A 34 -3.11 11.42 -9.96
N HIS A 35 -2.00 11.58 -10.68
CA HIS A 35 -1.14 10.47 -11.09
C HIS A 35 -0.41 9.81 -9.91
N LEU A 36 0.03 10.62 -8.93
CA LEU A 36 0.67 10.10 -7.70
C LEU A 36 -0.30 9.27 -6.84
N SER A 37 -1.62 9.45 -7.00
CA SER A 37 -2.62 8.62 -6.31
C SER A 37 -2.84 7.24 -6.94
N GLU A 38 -2.35 7.02 -8.16
CA GLU A 38 -2.41 5.72 -8.85
C GLU A 38 -1.12 4.91 -8.73
N ASP A 39 -0.01 5.55 -8.34
CA ASP A 39 1.24 4.88 -8.03
C ASP A 39 1.01 4.04 -6.77
N GLY A 40 0.82 2.74 -7.00
CA GLY A 40 0.61 1.77 -5.93
C GLY A 40 1.79 1.72 -4.96
N ILE A 41 1.54 1.17 -3.79
CA ILE A 41 2.55 0.67 -2.87
C ILE A 41 2.80 -0.81 -3.11
N ASP A 42 4.07 -1.17 -3.27
CA ASP A 42 4.58 -2.54 -3.26
C ASP A 42 5.52 -2.69 -2.06
N LEU A 43 5.28 -3.69 -1.20
CA LEU A 43 6.07 -3.94 0.01
C LEU A 43 6.36 -5.42 0.16
N VAL A 44 7.59 -5.72 0.57
CA VAL A 44 7.98 -7.04 1.05
C VAL A 44 8.42 -6.90 2.50
N CYS A 45 7.66 -7.52 3.41
CA CYS A 45 7.93 -7.49 4.83
C CYS A 45 8.28 -8.88 5.33
N THR A 46 9.22 -8.93 6.27
CA THR A 46 9.61 -10.18 6.93
C THR A 46 9.35 -10.06 8.42
N GLY A 47 9.06 -11.19 9.04
CA GLY A 47 8.80 -11.26 10.47
C GLY A 47 8.95 -12.68 11.01
N SER A 48 8.81 -12.81 12.32
CA SER A 48 8.82 -14.11 13.00
C SER A 48 7.65 -14.18 13.97
N SER A 49 7.00 -15.34 14.01
CA SER A 49 6.00 -15.69 15.03
C SER A 49 6.60 -16.73 15.96
N TYR A 50 6.44 -16.53 17.26
CA TYR A 50 7.01 -17.39 18.29
C TYR A 50 5.91 -18.23 18.94
N GLY A 51 6.13 -19.53 19.00
CA GLY A 51 5.20 -20.47 19.65
C GLY A 51 5.48 -20.65 21.14
N GLU A 52 4.78 -21.59 21.78
CA GLU A 52 5.12 -22.02 23.15
C GLU A 52 6.48 -22.74 23.19
N ASP A 53 6.79 -23.50 22.13
CA ASP A 53 8.06 -24.18 21.93
C ASP A 53 8.80 -23.60 20.71
N ALA A 54 10.13 -23.59 20.74
CA ALA A 54 10.96 -23.14 19.61
C ALA A 54 10.75 -23.97 18.32
N SER A 55 10.21 -25.19 18.45
CA SER A 55 9.80 -25.99 17.28
C SER A 55 8.57 -25.45 16.57
N ASP A 56 7.82 -24.56 17.23
CA ASP A 56 6.64 -23.90 16.69
C ASP A 56 6.91 -22.51 16.13
N ASP A 57 8.13 -22.01 16.26
CA ASP A 57 8.52 -20.74 15.64
C ASP A 57 8.37 -20.82 14.11
N LEU A 58 7.82 -19.75 13.55
CA LEU A 58 7.60 -19.58 12.12
C LEU A 58 8.28 -18.30 11.62
N ASP A 59 8.89 -18.42 10.46
CA ASP A 59 9.27 -17.26 9.67
C ASP A 59 8.07 -16.83 8.81
N LEU A 60 7.89 -15.53 8.66
CA LEU A 60 6.74 -14.93 8.01
C LEU A 60 7.22 -14.00 6.89
N THR A 61 6.56 -14.08 5.75
CA THR A 61 6.70 -13.13 4.65
C THR A 61 5.35 -12.55 4.30
N LEU A 62 5.31 -11.23 4.22
CA LEU A 62 4.15 -10.49 3.78
C LEU A 62 4.51 -9.72 2.53
N THR A 63 3.79 -9.98 1.44
CA THR A 63 3.93 -9.21 0.21
C THR A 63 2.63 -8.47 -0.04
N LEU A 64 2.71 -7.15 -0.14
CA LEU A 64 1.61 -6.28 -0.54
C LEU A 64 1.93 -5.75 -1.92
N GLU A 65 1.01 -5.93 -2.86
CA GLU A 65 1.12 -5.36 -4.20
C GLU A 65 -0.13 -4.56 -4.50
N THR A 66 0.03 -3.37 -5.07
CA THR A 66 -1.11 -2.58 -5.54
C THR A 66 -0.93 -2.12 -6.98
N LYS A 67 -1.91 -2.44 -7.82
CA LYS A 67 -1.88 -2.11 -9.25
C LYS A 67 -3.24 -1.65 -9.72
N ALA A 68 -3.32 -0.42 -10.23
CA ALA A 68 -4.57 0.18 -10.69
C ALA A 68 -5.69 0.05 -9.62
N LYS A 69 -5.35 0.34 -8.36
CA LYS A 69 -6.18 0.18 -7.15
C LYS A 69 -6.54 -1.25 -6.76
N LEU A 70 -6.24 -2.27 -7.56
CA LEU A 70 -6.38 -3.65 -7.09
C LEU A 70 -5.25 -3.94 -6.10
N VAL A 71 -5.60 -4.54 -4.96
CA VAL A 71 -4.62 -4.96 -3.96
C VAL A 71 -4.56 -6.47 -3.88
N THR A 72 -3.35 -7.00 -3.80
CA THR A 72 -3.08 -8.40 -3.41
C THR A 72 -2.16 -8.40 -2.20
N LEU A 73 -2.59 -9.08 -1.14
CA LEU A 73 -1.78 -9.28 0.06
C LEU A 73 -1.51 -10.77 0.22
N ASN A 74 -0.26 -11.18 0.11
CA ASN A 74 0.18 -12.54 0.31
C ASN A 74 0.88 -12.66 1.65
N TYR A 75 0.32 -13.47 2.53
CA TYR A 75 0.90 -13.84 3.81
C TYR A 75 1.39 -15.28 3.72
N GLN A 76 2.70 -15.50 3.80
CA GLN A 76 3.30 -16.83 3.73
C GLN A 76 4.05 -17.12 5.02
N PHE A 77 3.98 -18.37 5.48
CA PHE A 77 4.64 -18.80 6.69
C PHE A 77 5.46 -20.08 6.46
N TYR A 78 6.62 -20.11 7.09
CA TYR A 78 7.68 -21.08 6.86
C TYR A 78 8.18 -21.63 8.18
N ARG A 79 8.81 -22.80 8.13
CA ARG A 79 9.58 -23.36 9.23
C ARG A 79 10.90 -23.87 8.70
N LYS A 80 12.01 -23.28 9.15
CA LYS A 80 13.37 -23.64 8.68
C LYS A 80 13.43 -23.64 7.15
N ASP A 81 13.01 -22.53 6.54
CA ASP A 81 12.91 -22.33 5.09
C ASP A 81 11.91 -23.23 4.34
N SER A 82 11.21 -24.14 5.03
CA SER A 82 10.18 -24.98 4.43
C SER A 82 8.83 -24.25 4.44
N PRO A 83 8.22 -23.95 3.28
CA PRO A 83 6.91 -23.31 3.24
C PRO A 83 5.87 -24.26 3.82
N LEU A 84 5.04 -23.74 4.74
CA LEU A 84 3.98 -24.52 5.37
C LEU A 84 2.61 -24.19 4.77
N GLY A 85 2.41 -22.93 4.39
CA GLY A 85 1.21 -22.48 3.74
C GLY A 85 1.23 -20.98 3.46
N LYS A 86 0.18 -20.53 2.79
CA LYS A 86 -0.03 -19.12 2.47
C LYS A 86 -1.50 -18.75 2.53
N ILE A 87 -1.75 -17.47 2.79
CA ILE A 87 -3.04 -16.82 2.68
C ILE A 87 -2.90 -15.71 1.64
N THR A 88 -3.76 -15.70 0.63
CA THR A 88 -3.82 -14.63 -0.37
C THR A 88 -5.12 -13.88 -0.20
N PHE A 89 -5.03 -12.60 0.15
CA PHE A 89 -6.15 -11.67 0.16
C PHE A 89 -6.17 -10.83 -1.09
N ARG A 90 -7.37 -10.53 -1.59
CA ARG A 90 -7.60 -9.66 -2.74
C ARG A 90 -8.66 -8.63 -2.41
N GLY A 91 -8.54 -7.47 -3.03
CA GLY A 91 -9.47 -6.37 -2.79
C GLY A 91 -9.11 -5.12 -3.58
N VAL A 92 -9.50 -3.96 -3.04
CA VAL A 92 -9.17 -2.65 -3.62
C VAL A 92 -8.59 -1.68 -2.60
N LEU A 93 -7.71 -0.78 -3.05
CA LEU A 93 -7.33 0.43 -2.34
C LEU A 93 -8.49 1.44 -2.42
N ASP A 94 -9.08 1.75 -1.27
CA ASP A 94 -10.18 2.70 -1.15
C ASP A 94 -9.66 4.14 -1.06
N THR A 95 -8.81 4.41 -0.06
CA THR A 95 -8.28 5.75 0.18
C THR A 95 -6.88 5.72 0.76
N LEU A 96 -6.10 6.77 0.45
CA LEU A 96 -4.86 7.11 1.16
C LEU A 96 -5.10 8.37 2.00
N ASP A 97 -4.97 8.25 3.32
CA ASP A 97 -4.87 9.41 4.21
C ASP A 97 -3.41 9.89 4.24
N VAL A 98 -3.14 10.93 3.46
CA VAL A 98 -1.79 11.52 3.32
C VAL A 98 -1.31 12.15 4.63
N ALA A 99 -2.21 12.62 5.49
CA ALA A 99 -1.82 13.28 6.75
C ALA A 99 -1.22 12.27 7.74
N ASN A 100 -1.72 11.03 7.73
CA ASN A 100 -1.31 9.96 8.65
C ASN A 100 -0.57 8.81 7.94
N LEU A 101 -0.26 8.96 6.65
CA LEU A 101 0.33 7.93 5.78
C LEU A 101 -0.35 6.56 5.93
N THR A 102 -1.68 6.58 5.91
CA THR A 102 -2.51 5.39 6.14
C THR A 102 -3.26 5.00 4.86
N TYR A 103 -2.99 3.80 4.37
CA TYR A 103 -3.68 3.18 3.24
C TYR A 103 -4.85 2.37 3.77
N ARG A 104 -6.05 2.59 3.24
CA ARG A 104 -7.23 1.80 3.56
C ARG A 104 -7.59 0.88 2.41
N PHE A 105 -7.64 -0.41 2.70
CA PHE A 105 -8.00 -1.46 1.77
C PHE A 105 -9.38 -2.04 2.10
N LEU A 106 -10.12 -2.41 1.06
CA LEU A 106 -11.36 -3.16 1.13
C LEU A 106 -11.09 -4.55 0.57
N ILE A 107 -10.98 -5.53 1.46
CA ILE A 107 -10.68 -6.92 1.12
C ILE A 107 -12.00 -7.67 0.94
N ASP A 108 -12.23 -8.27 -0.22
CA ASP A 108 -13.47 -8.97 -0.56
C ASP A 108 -13.26 -10.47 -0.86
N ALA A 109 -12.00 -10.90 -0.96
CA ALA A 109 -11.66 -12.30 -1.17
C ALA A 109 -10.41 -12.71 -0.38
N GLY A 110 -10.41 -13.96 0.08
CA GLY A 110 -9.30 -14.59 0.79
C GLY A 110 -9.22 -16.07 0.46
N GLU A 111 -8.01 -16.55 0.20
CA GLU A 111 -7.77 -17.95 -0.14
C GLU A 111 -6.63 -18.49 0.73
N PHE A 112 -6.86 -19.63 1.38
CA PHE A 112 -5.85 -20.32 2.18
C PHE A 112 -5.39 -21.58 1.47
N GLN A 113 -4.07 -21.77 1.38
CA GLN A 113 -3.44 -22.93 0.76
C GLN A 113 -2.36 -23.49 1.68
N LEU A 114 -2.41 -24.80 1.94
CA LEU A 114 -1.31 -25.53 2.57
C LEU A 114 -0.28 -25.94 1.52
N SER A 115 0.99 -25.95 1.91
CA SER A 115 2.07 -26.44 1.07
C SER A 115 2.01 -27.97 0.92
N PHE A 116 2.55 -28.48 -0.18
CA PHE A 116 2.52 -29.91 -0.49
C PHE A 116 3.18 -30.75 0.63
N GLY A 117 2.50 -31.82 1.06
CA GLY A 117 2.96 -32.68 2.15
C GLY A 117 2.66 -32.17 3.57
N GLN A 118 2.06 -30.99 3.71
CA GLN A 118 1.59 -30.48 4.99
C GLN A 118 0.15 -30.94 5.25
N ASN A 119 -0.05 -31.56 6.42
CA ASN A 119 -1.34 -32.13 6.81
C ASN A 119 -2.05 -31.33 7.91
N ALA A 120 -1.38 -30.33 8.49
CA ALA A 120 -1.91 -29.55 9.60
C ALA A 120 -1.45 -28.09 9.53
N ILE A 121 -2.35 -27.21 9.97
CA ILE A 121 -2.05 -25.78 10.18
C ILE A 121 -1.35 -25.65 11.53
N PRO A 122 -0.26 -24.87 11.64
CA PRO A 122 0.34 -24.56 12.94
C PRO A 122 -0.71 -23.99 13.91
N PRO A 123 -0.75 -24.42 15.18
CA PRO A 123 -1.84 -24.04 16.10
C PRO A 123 -2.06 -22.54 16.23
N HIS A 124 -1.00 -21.74 16.32
CA HIS A 124 -1.08 -20.29 16.45
C HIS A 124 -1.50 -19.57 15.14
N MET A 125 -1.42 -20.24 13.99
CA MET A 125 -1.93 -19.72 12.71
C MET A 125 -3.42 -20.00 12.52
N SER A 126 -3.97 -21.01 13.21
CA SER A 126 -5.37 -21.40 13.05
C SER A 126 -6.33 -20.27 13.42
N SER A 127 -6.06 -19.56 14.53
CA SER A 127 -6.88 -18.44 15.00
C SER A 127 -6.92 -17.27 14.01
N ILE A 128 -5.78 -16.95 13.38
CA ILE A 128 -5.67 -15.90 12.37
C ILE A 128 -6.48 -16.28 11.12
N ILE A 129 -6.30 -17.51 10.65
CA ILE A 129 -7.00 -18.02 9.46
C ILE A 129 -8.51 -18.05 9.70
N ASP A 130 -8.95 -18.53 10.86
CA ASP A 130 -10.37 -18.63 11.19
C ASP A 130 -11.01 -17.25 11.37
N SER A 131 -10.30 -16.30 11.99
CA SER A 131 -10.76 -14.91 12.11
C SER A 131 -10.91 -14.25 10.74
N ALA A 132 -9.94 -14.46 9.84
CA ALA A 132 -9.97 -13.92 8.48
C ALA A 132 -11.12 -14.51 7.66
N LYS A 133 -11.32 -15.83 7.73
CA LYS A 133 -12.46 -16.50 7.09
C LYS A 133 -13.79 -15.98 7.62
N TRP A 134 -13.92 -15.91 8.94
CA TRP A 134 -15.15 -15.45 9.58
C TRP A 134 -15.50 -14.02 9.14
N ALA A 135 -14.52 -13.11 9.11
CA ALA A 135 -14.72 -11.74 8.65
C ALA A 135 -15.24 -11.71 7.21
N LEU A 136 -14.60 -12.42 6.29
CA LEU A 136 -14.99 -12.43 4.87
C LEU A 136 -16.35 -13.09 4.62
N GLU A 137 -16.67 -14.16 5.35
CA GLU A 137 -17.96 -14.84 5.23
C GLU A 137 -19.13 -13.99 5.73
N HIS A 138 -18.93 -13.20 6.80
CA HIS A 138 -20.00 -12.44 7.45
C HIS A 138 -20.17 -11.04 6.87
N SER A 139 -19.08 -10.27 6.71
CA SER A 139 -19.17 -8.87 6.28
C SER A 139 -19.10 -8.72 4.75
N LYS A 140 -18.70 -9.78 4.03
CA LYS A 140 -18.38 -9.80 2.59
C LYS A 140 -17.22 -8.91 2.16
N ILE A 141 -16.97 -7.84 2.91
CA ILE A 141 -15.87 -6.89 2.73
C ILE A 141 -15.28 -6.63 4.11
N ALA A 142 -13.96 -6.82 4.25
CA ALA A 142 -13.20 -6.49 5.45
C ALA A 142 -12.36 -5.24 5.20
N ASN A 143 -12.39 -4.30 6.15
CA ASN A 143 -11.53 -3.12 6.10
C ASN A 143 -10.16 -3.49 6.69
N LEU A 144 -9.10 -3.13 5.98
CA LEU A 144 -7.72 -3.27 6.43
C LEU A 144 -6.99 -1.96 6.22
N ASP A 145 -6.56 -1.35 7.31
CA ASP A 145 -5.74 -0.15 7.30
C ASP A 145 -4.27 -0.54 7.48
N LEU A 146 -3.39 0.02 6.64
CA LEU A 146 -1.94 -0.05 6.76
C LEU A 146 -1.43 1.35 7.02
N GLN A 147 -0.84 1.55 8.20
CA GLN A 147 -0.21 2.80 8.57
C GLN A 147 1.31 2.67 8.45
N ILE A 148 1.96 3.61 7.76
CA ILE A 148 3.41 3.77 7.79
C ILE A 148 3.76 4.53 9.06
N ILE A 149 4.44 3.86 10.00
CA ILE A 149 4.88 4.44 11.28
C ILE A 149 6.19 5.20 11.08
N GLU A 150 7.13 4.57 10.38
CA GLU A 150 8.46 5.09 10.13
C GLU A 150 8.94 4.64 8.76
N MET A 151 9.74 5.47 8.10
CA MET A 151 10.32 5.16 6.80
C MET A 151 11.70 5.78 6.71
N ASN A 152 12.70 4.97 6.39
CA ASN A 152 14.07 5.42 6.17
C ASN A 152 14.54 4.97 4.79
N ASN A 153 14.38 5.87 3.82
CA ASN A 153 14.80 5.64 2.43
C ASN A 153 16.33 5.47 2.29
N ALA A 154 17.14 5.98 3.21
CA ALA A 154 18.59 5.82 3.15
C ALA A 154 19.04 4.42 3.58
N GLU A 155 18.29 3.79 4.51
CA GLU A 155 18.53 2.43 4.99
C GLU A 155 17.65 1.39 4.28
N GLY A 156 16.72 1.82 3.42
CA GLY A 156 15.90 0.94 2.57
C GLY A 156 14.81 0.18 3.33
N TYR A 157 14.24 0.76 4.40
CA TYR A 157 13.16 0.11 5.14
C TYR A 157 12.01 1.04 5.52
N ALA A 158 10.85 0.43 5.74
CA ALA A 158 9.67 1.04 6.37
C ALA A 158 9.14 0.17 7.50
N VAL A 159 8.66 0.80 8.56
CA VAL A 159 7.91 0.16 9.64
C VAL A 159 6.44 0.44 9.42
N ILE A 160 5.65 -0.61 9.29
CA ILE A 160 4.21 -0.51 9.06
C ILE A 160 3.42 -1.18 10.19
N GLN A 161 2.17 -0.77 10.34
CA GLN A 161 1.22 -1.40 11.24
C GLN A 161 -0.11 -1.65 10.53
N PHE A 162 -0.65 -2.86 10.71
CA PHE A 162 -1.98 -3.22 10.22
C PHE A 162 -3.06 -3.06 11.29
N ASN A 163 -4.23 -2.62 10.87
CA ASN A 163 -5.44 -2.58 11.68
C ASN A 163 -6.65 -3.09 10.87
N PRO A 164 -7.42 -4.07 11.35
CA PRO A 164 -7.26 -4.82 12.60
C PRO A 164 -6.07 -5.76 12.58
N GLY A 165 -5.52 -6.05 13.76
CA GLY A 165 -4.42 -7.00 13.95
C GLY A 165 -3.25 -6.43 14.77
N ASN A 166 -3.05 -5.11 14.73
CA ASN A 166 -1.99 -4.38 15.45
C ASN A 166 -0.58 -4.93 15.23
N GLY A 167 -0.37 -5.77 14.22
CA GLY A 167 0.92 -6.36 13.89
C GLY A 167 1.83 -5.29 13.32
N ILE A 168 3.04 -5.18 13.88
CA ILE A 168 4.09 -4.28 13.40
C ILE A 168 5.03 -5.10 12.52
N TRP A 169 5.32 -4.57 11.33
CA TRP A 169 6.18 -5.22 10.35
C TRP A 169 7.28 -4.28 9.92
N ILE A 170 8.46 -4.85 9.67
CA ILE A 170 9.55 -4.16 9.00
C ILE A 170 9.57 -4.67 7.57
N CYS A 171 9.49 -3.72 6.64
CA CYS A 171 9.42 -3.97 5.21
C CYS A 171 10.65 -3.38 4.54
N GLU A 172 11.19 -4.11 3.58
CA GLU A 172 12.20 -3.60 2.67
C GLU A 172 11.52 -2.69 1.65
N LEU A 173 12.17 -1.56 1.36
CA LEU A 173 11.77 -0.66 0.29
C LEU A 173 12.57 -1.03 -0.95
N ASP A 174 11.88 -1.49 -1.99
CA ASP A 174 12.46 -1.73 -3.33
C ASP A 174 12.62 -0.42 -4.14
#